data_AF-A0A0F8YEM8-F1
#
_entry.id   AF-A0A0F8YEM8-F1
#
_cell.length_a   1.000
_cell.length_b   1.000
_cell.length_c   1.000
_cell.angle_alpha   90.00
_cell.angle_beta   90.00
_cell.angle_gamma   90.00
#
_symmetry.space_group_name_H-M   'P 1'
#
loop_
_entity.id
_entity.type
_entity.pdbx_description
1 polymer ?
#
loop_
_entity_poly.entity_id
_entity_poly.type
_entity_poly.pdbx_seq_one_letter_code
_entity_poly.pdbx_strand_id
1 'polypeptide(L)' 'ENSLRQSILEPSAKVREGYRDQMPTYKGILSDDEIDVIIDFIKSRK' A
#
# COMPACT_ATOMS: atom_id res chain seq x y z
N GLU A 1 -6.63 -10.90 4.03
CA GLU A 1 -7.12 -9.54 3.76
C GLU A 1 -6.14 -8.38 4.02
N ASN A 2 -5.08 -8.55 4.83
CA ASN A 2 -4.21 -7.42 5.22
C ASN A 2 -3.00 -7.11 4.31
N SER A 3 -2.79 -7.86 3.22
CA SER A 3 -1.58 -7.67 2.38
C SER A 3 -1.54 -6.31 1.66
N LEU A 4 -2.68 -5.77 1.26
CA LEU A 4 -2.77 -4.47 0.56
C LEU A 4 -2.45 -3.30 1.50
N ARG A 5 -3.04 -3.29 2.70
CA ARG A 5 -2.77 -2.28 3.74
C ARG A 5 -1.29 -2.24 4.11
N GLN A 6 -0.69 -3.42 4.30
CA GLN A 6 0.73 -3.53 4.60
C GLN A 6 1.60 -3.05 3.43
N SER A 7 1.24 -3.36 2.18
CA SER A 7 1.96 -2.87 0.99
C SER A 7 1.85 -1.36 0.77
N ILE A 8 0.80 -0.69 1.27
CA ILE A 8 0.63 0.77 1.18
C ILE A 8 1.43 1.50 2.28
N LEU A 9 1.37 0.98 3.51
CA LEU A 9 2.06 1.57 4.66
C LEU A 9 3.57 1.28 4.66
N GLU A 10 3.94 0.07 4.24
CA GLU A 10 5.31 -0.43 4.24
C GLU A 10 5.67 -1.00 2.85
N PRO A 11 5.68 -0.17 1.79
CA PRO A 11 6.00 -0.64 0.44
C PRO A 11 7.40 -1.26 0.36
N SER A 12 8.33 -0.76 1.18
CA SER A 12 9.70 -1.26 1.33
C SER A 12 9.81 -2.60 2.08
N ALA A 13 8.80 -2.99 2.87
CA ALA A 13 8.84 -4.24 3.64
C ALA A 13 8.66 -5.49 2.76
N LYS A 14 8.12 -5.33 1.55
CA LYS A 14 7.96 -6.40 0.55
C LYS A 14 8.33 -5.91 -0.85
N VAL A 15 9.57 -5.46 -1.01
CA VAL A 15 10.12 -5.25 -2.35
C VAL A 15 10.30 -6.62 -3.01
N ARG A 16 9.56 -6.86 -4.09
CA ARG A 16 9.71 -8.09 -4.86
C ARG A 16 11.10 -8.13 -5.51
N GLU A 17 11.73 -9.29 -5.47
CA GLU A 17 13.03 -9.51 -6.09
C GLU A 17 13.03 -9.04 -7.56
N GLY A 18 14.00 -8.19 -7.93
CA GLY A 18 14.09 -7.56 -9.25
C GLY A 18 13.52 -6.14 -9.35
N TYR A 19 12.86 -5.62 -8.31
CA TYR A 19 12.36 -4.24 -8.27
C TYR A 19 13.22 -3.36 -7.35
N ARG A 20 13.42 -2.08 -7.75
CA ARG A 20 14.08 -1.08 -6.91
C ARG A 20 13.06 -0.47 -5.94
N ASP A 21 13.47 -0.27 -4.69
CA ASP A 21 12.67 0.39 -3.64
C ASP A 21 12.54 1.90 -3.93
N GLN A 22 11.68 2.23 -4.90
CA GLN A 22 11.41 3.61 -5.35
C GLN A 22 10.07 4.13 -4.86
N MET A 23 9.31 3.35 -4.09
CA MET A 23 8.05 3.82 -3.53
C MET A 23 8.31 4.58 -2.22
N PRO A 24 7.99 5.88 -2.15
CA PRO A 24 7.99 6.58 -0.87
C PRO A 24 6.95 5.95 0.05
N THR A 25 7.25 5.90 1.35
CA THR A 25 6.28 5.46 2.35
C THR A 25 5.14 6.47 2.45
N TYR A 26 3.90 5.97 2.52
CA TYR A 26 2.72 6.78 2.78
C TYR A 26 2.33 6.81 4.27
N LYS A 27 3.14 6.18 5.12
CA LYS A 27 2.93 6.11 6.57
C LYS A 27 2.99 7.51 7.17
N GLY A 28 1.86 7.97 7.69
CA GLY A 28 1.70 9.32 8.26
C GLY A 28 1.37 10.41 7.23
N ILE A 29 1.27 10.08 5.94
CA ILE A 29 0.76 10.98 4.88
C ILE A 29 -0.72 10.74 4.64
N LEU A 30 -1.14 9.46 4.66
CA LEU A 30 -2.53 9.06 4.50
C LEU A 30 -3.11 8.65 5.86
N SER A 31 -4.34 9.10 6.12
CA SER A 31 -5.15 8.65 7.25
C SER A 31 -5.70 7.24 7.01
N ASP A 32 -6.08 6.54 8.08
CA ASP A 32 -6.61 5.17 7.99
C ASP A 32 -7.85 5.08 7.08
N ASP A 33 -8.71 6.11 7.10
CA ASP A 33 -9.90 6.19 6.26
C ASP A 33 -9.55 6.32 4.77
N GLU A 34 -8.52 7.11 4.43
CA GLU A 34 -8.05 7.25 3.04
C GLU A 34 -7.43 5.95 2.53
N ILE A 35 -6.73 5.21 3.40
CA ILE A 35 -6.17 3.90 3.06
C ILE A 35 -7.29 2.89 2.77
N ASP A 36 -8.36 2.88 3.56
CA ASP A 36 -9.50 1.99 3.32
C ASP A 36 -10.22 2.32 2.00
N VAL A 37 -10.39 3.61 1.67
CA VAL A 37 -10.95 4.03 0.36
C VAL A 37 -10.08 3.55 -0.81
N ILE A 38 -8.75 3.64 -0.69
CA ILE A 38 -7.83 3.16 -1.73
C ILE A 38 -7.91 1.63 -1.87
N ILE A 39 -7.97 0.90 -0.76
CA ILE A 39 -8.12 -0.56 -0.76
C ILE A 39 -9.42 -0.96 -1.44
N ASP A 40 -10.53 -0.29 -1.11
CA ASP A 40 -11.83 -0.56 -1.71
C ASP A 40 -11.87 -0.22 -3.19
N PHE A 41 -11.24 0.88 -3.61
CA PHE A 41 -11.07 1.20 -5.03
C PHE A 41 -10.28 0.10 -5.76
N ILE A 42 -9.18 -0.38 -5.20
CA ILE A 42 -8.37 -1.47 -5.80
C ILE A 42 -9.18 -2.78 -5.87
N LYS A 43 -9.94 -3.11 -4.81
CA LYS A 43 -10.83 -4.28 -4.79
C LYS A 43 -11.96 -4.18 -5.81
N SER A 44 -12.49 -2.98 -6.06
CA SER A 44 -13.57 -2.74 -7.03
C SER A 44 -13.14 -2.93 -8.49
N ARG A 45 -11.82 -2.91 -8.77
CA ARG A 45 -11.24 -3.05 -10.11
C ARG A 45 -10.79 -4.48 -10.43
N LYS A 46 -11.27 -5.47 -9.66
CA LYS A 46 -10.91 -6.88 -9.82
C LYS A 46 -11.79 -7.61 -10.84
#